data_AF-A0A3D9KB23-F1
#
_entry.id   AF-A0A3D9KB23-F1
#
_cell.length_a   1.000
_cell.length_b   1.000
_cell.length_c   1.000
_cell.angle_alpha   90.00
_cell.angle_beta   90.00
_cell.angle_gamma   90.00
#
_symmetry.space_group_name_H-M   'P 1'
#
loop_
_entity.id
_entity.type
_entity.pdbx_description
1 polymer ?
#
loop_
_entity_poly.entity_id
_entity_poly.type
_entity_poly.pdbx_seq_one_letter_code
_entity_poly.pdbx_strand_id
1 'polypeptide(L)'
;MKSIVQELYNGDLCPVAQIISKNTAYREIGRRVAEELGIWKKRLTGEEYKQLEELLDLRIQTIAMDLEASFEHGFKLGASLMIEVLSE
;
A
#
# COMPACT_ATOMS: atom_id res chain seq x y z
N MET A 1 -14.87 -24.62 -0.16
CA MET A 1 -14.36 -23.30 -0.59
C MET A 1 -15.56 -22.40 -0.77
N LYS A 2 -15.60 -21.24 -0.10
CA LYS A 2 -16.58 -20.19 -0.42
C LYS A 2 -16.17 -19.57 -1.76
N SER A 3 -17.12 -19.05 -2.53
CA SER A 3 -16.77 -18.25 -3.70
C SER A 3 -16.31 -16.86 -3.29
N ILE A 4 -15.51 -16.19 -4.12
CA ILE A 4 -15.09 -14.80 -3.88
C ILE A 4 -16.29 -13.86 -3.68
N VAL A 5 -17.43 -14.14 -4.33
CA VAL A 5 -18.68 -13.38 -4.18
C VAL A 5 -19.31 -13.60 -2.81
N GLN A 6 -19.28 -14.83 -2.29
CA GLN A 6 -19.76 -15.14 -0.93
C GLN A 6 -18.84 -14.52 0.12
N GLU A 7 -17.54 -14.53 -0.08
CA GLU A 7 -16.58 -13.88 0.83
C GLU A 7 -16.78 -12.36 0.86
N LEU A 8 -17.02 -11.74 -0.30
CA LEU A 8 -17.36 -10.33 -0.39
C LEU A 8 -18.69 -10.02 0.32
N TYR A 9 -19.75 -10.80 0.06
CA TYR A 9 -21.08 -10.59 0.65
C TYR A 9 -21.07 -10.68 2.18
N ASN A 10 -20.28 -11.59 2.74
CA ASN A 10 -20.17 -11.78 4.19
C ASN A 10 -19.19 -10.81 4.86
N GLY A 11 -18.47 -9.97 4.10
CA GLY A 11 -17.43 -9.09 4.63
C GLY A 11 -16.12 -9.81 5.02
N ASP A 12 -15.96 -11.07 4.60
CA ASP A 12 -14.77 -11.88 4.88
C ASP A 12 -13.56 -11.46 4.00
N LEU A 13 -13.81 -10.73 2.91
CA LEU A 13 -12.78 -10.28 1.98
C LEU A 13 -12.13 -8.97 2.44
N CYS A 14 -10.98 -9.06 3.14
CA CYS A 14 -10.15 -7.92 3.52
C CYS A 14 -8.73 -8.04 2.91
N PRO A 15 -8.54 -7.65 1.64
CA PRO A 15 -7.25 -7.78 0.96
C PRO A 15 -6.14 -7.01 1.67
N VAL A 16 -6.43 -5.80 2.18
CA VAL A 16 -5.42 -4.95 2.83
C VAL A 16 -4.79 -5.59 4.06
N ALA A 17 -5.54 -6.38 4.83
CA ALA A 17 -5.01 -7.10 5.99
C ALA A 17 -4.09 -8.28 5.60
N GLN A 18 -4.16 -8.73 4.35
CA GLN A 18 -3.44 -9.89 3.83
C GLN A 18 -2.29 -9.49 2.88
N ILE A 19 -2.23 -8.23 2.45
CA ILE A 19 -1.17 -7.69 1.59
C ILE A 19 0.06 -7.42 2.48
N ILE A 20 0.80 -8.48 2.79
CA ILE A 20 2.20 -8.37 3.18
C ILE A 20 3.01 -8.58 1.90
N SER A 21 3.82 -7.58 1.54
CA SER A 21 4.71 -7.71 0.39
C SER A 21 5.60 -8.95 0.55
N LYS A 22 5.49 -9.89 -0.39
CA LYS A 22 6.34 -11.07 -0.45
C LYS A 22 7.71 -10.77 -1.05
N ASN A 23 7.95 -9.53 -1.46
CA ASN A 23 9.24 -9.10 -1.96
C ASN A 23 10.27 -9.22 -0.83
N THR A 24 11.32 -10.00 -1.07
CA THR A 24 12.38 -10.27 -0.09
C THR A 24 13.06 -8.98 0.38
N ALA A 25 13.14 -7.97 -0.47
CA ALA A 25 13.71 -6.67 -0.15
C ALA A 25 12.80 -5.82 0.76
N TYR A 26 11.51 -6.11 0.88
CA TYR A 26 10.57 -5.27 1.66
C TYR A 26 11.01 -5.13 3.12
N ARG A 27 11.35 -6.24 3.77
CA ARG A 27 11.82 -6.23 5.17
C ARG A 27 13.16 -5.53 5.31
N GLU A 28 14.06 -5.72 4.35
CA GLU A 28 15.37 -5.09 4.36
C GLU A 28 15.27 -3.57 4.21
N ILE A 29 14.51 -3.10 3.23
CA ILE A 29 14.29 -1.68 3.00
C ILE A 29 13.55 -1.06 4.19
N GLY A 30 12.52 -1.71 4.72
CA GLY A 30 11.79 -1.22 5.90
C GLY A 30 12.71 -1.03 7.11
N ARG A 31 13.63 -1.98 7.34
CA ARG A 31 14.66 -1.85 8.38
C ARG A 31 15.61 -0.68 8.11
N ARG A 32 16.10 -0.53 6.87
CA ARG A 32 16.96 0.61 6.50
C ARG A 32 16.26 1.96 6.71
N VAL A 33 14.97 2.06 6.38
CA VAL A 33 14.16 3.26 6.65
C VAL A 33 14.14 3.57 8.16
N ALA A 34 13.89 2.57 9.01
CA ALA A 34 13.89 2.76 10.46
C ALA A 34 15.28 3.17 11.00
N GLU A 35 16.35 2.58 10.47
CA GLU A 35 17.73 2.92 10.83
C GLU A 35 18.04 4.39 10.49
N GLU A 36 17.71 4.84 9.28
CA GLU A 36 17.88 6.24 8.86
C GLU A 36 17.07 7.19 9.74
N LEU A 37 15.78 6.91 9.99
CA LEU A 37 14.96 7.73 10.89
C LEU A 37 15.58 7.85 12.29
N GLY A 38 16.17 6.76 12.80
CA GLY A 38 16.91 6.78 14.05
C GLY A 38 18.14 7.69 14.04
N ILE A 39 18.85 7.80 12.91
CA ILE A 39 19.95 8.75 12.72
C ILE A 39 19.43 10.19 12.74
N TRP A 40 18.36 10.47 12.00
CA TRP A 40 17.74 11.79 11.95
C TRP A 40 17.22 12.24 13.31
N LYS A 41 16.60 11.33 14.07
CA LYS A 41 16.11 11.59 15.44
C LYS A 41 17.21 12.02 16.41
N LYS A 42 18.45 11.55 16.22
CA LYS A 42 19.61 11.94 17.04
C LYS A 42 20.22 13.26 16.62
N ARG A 43 20.04 13.66 15.35
CA ARG A 43 20.65 14.86 14.75
C ARG A 43 19.79 16.11 14.88
N LEU A 44 18.47 15.94 14.79
CA LEU A 44 17.50 17.01 14.81
C LEU A 44 17.03 17.33 16.23
N THR A 45 16.59 18.58 16.42
CA THR A 45 15.80 18.95 17.60
C THR A 45 14.43 18.24 17.58
N GLY A 46 13.74 18.23 18.73
CA GLY A 46 12.41 17.62 18.81
C GLY A 46 11.39 18.25 17.86
N GLU A 47 11.46 19.57 17.62
CA GLU A 47 10.57 20.28 16.72
C GLU A 47 10.88 19.98 15.24
N GLU A 48 12.16 20.01 14.86
CA GLU A 48 12.58 19.66 13.49
C GLU A 48 12.27 18.20 13.17
N TYR A 49 12.46 17.28 14.12
CA TYR A 49 12.13 15.87 13.93
C TYR A 49 10.61 15.67 13.78
N LYS A 50 9.80 16.41 14.55
CA LYS A 50 8.34 16.38 14.40
C LYS A 50 7.90 16.85 13.02
N GLN A 51 8.50 17.93 12.49
CA GLN A 51 8.23 18.40 11.13
C GLN A 51 8.59 17.35 10.06
N LEU A 52 9.69 16.61 10.28
CA LEU A 52 10.06 15.49 9.42
C LEU A 52 9.02 14.36 9.47
N GLU A 53 8.52 14.00 10.66
CA GLU A 53 7.45 13.00 10.81
C GLU A 53 6.17 13.44 10.08
N GLU A 54 5.75 14.69 10.25
CA GLU A 54 4.59 15.26 9.55
C GLU A 54 4.74 15.21 8.02
N LEU A 55 5.94 15.51 7.50
CA LEU A 55 6.22 15.39 6.07
C LEU A 55 6.13 13.94 5.57
N LEU A 56 6.63 12.98 6.35
CA LEU A 56 6.56 11.56 5.99
C LEU A 56 5.12 11.05 6.01
N ASP A 57 4.30 11.50 6.96
CA ASP A 57 2.87 11.17 7.02
C ASP A 57 2.14 11.71 5.78
N LEU A 58 2.40 12.96 5.38
CA LEU A 58 1.85 13.53 4.14
C LEU A 58 2.28 12.71 2.93
N ARG A 59 3.55 12.29 2.86
CA ARG A 59 4.05 11.47 1.77
C ARG A 59 3.36 10.10 1.71
N ILE A 60 3.13 9.46 2.87
CA ILE A 60 2.41 8.19 2.94
C ILE A 60 0.99 8.35 2.44
N GLN A 61 0.30 9.45 2.81
CA GLN A 61 -1.05 9.74 2.33
C GLN A 61 -1.09 9.90 0.80
N THR A 62 -0.17 10.67 0.22
CA THR A 62 -0.09 10.81 -1.25
C THR A 62 0.15 9.47 -1.94
N ILE A 63 1.08 8.65 -1.42
CA ILE A 63 1.33 7.31 -1.97
C ILE A 63 0.07 6.44 -1.88
N ALA A 64 -0.67 6.51 -0.78
CA ALA A 64 -1.91 5.74 -0.62
C ALA A 64 -2.96 6.14 -1.67
N MET A 65 -3.13 7.44 -1.94
CA MET A 65 -4.04 7.94 -2.97
C MET A 65 -3.63 7.45 -4.38
N ASP A 66 -2.34 7.48 -4.71
CA ASP A 66 -1.83 6.98 -5.99
C ASP A 66 -2.05 5.46 -6.13
N LEU A 67 -1.83 4.70 -5.06
CA LEU A 67 -2.04 3.25 -5.04
C LEU A 67 -3.52 2.89 -5.20
N GLU A 68 -4.42 3.61 -4.55
CA GLU A 68 -5.86 3.44 -4.69
C GLU A 68 -6.31 3.69 -6.14
N ALA A 69 -5.91 4.83 -6.71
CA ALA A 69 -6.22 5.17 -8.10
C ALA A 69 -5.65 4.14 -9.09
N SER A 70 -4.41 3.69 -8.85
CA SER A 70 -3.76 2.67 -9.69
C SER A 70 -4.48 1.32 -9.60
N PHE A 71 -4.90 0.92 -8.40
CA PHE A 71 -5.65 -0.31 -8.18
C PHE A 71 -7.00 -0.27 -8.90
N GLU A 72 -7.78 0.81 -8.72
CA GLU A 72 -9.08 0.99 -9.36
C GLU A 72 -8.94 0.96 -10.89
N HIS A 73 -7.99 1.73 -11.43
CA HIS A 73 -7.74 1.78 -12.86
C HIS A 73 -7.33 0.41 -13.42
N GLY A 74 -6.37 -0.26 -12.77
CA GLY A 74 -5.88 -1.58 -13.20
C GLY A 74 -6.96 -2.66 -13.14
N PHE A 75 -7.81 -2.64 -12.11
CA PHE A 75 -8.91 -3.61 -11.98
C PHE A 75 -9.96 -3.41 -13.07
N LYS A 76 -10.37 -2.16 -13.33
CA LYS A 76 -11.30 -1.82 -14.41
C LYS A 76 -10.75 -2.23 -15.77
N LEU A 77 -9.49 -1.88 -16.06
CA LEU A 77 -8.83 -2.25 -17.30
C LEU A 77 -8.77 -3.77 -17.48
N GLY A 78 -8.36 -4.51 -16.45
CA GLY A 78 -8.32 -5.96 -16.47
C GLY A 78 -9.68 -6.59 -16.75
N ALA A 79 -10.74 -6.10 -16.11
CA ALA A 79 -12.11 -6.57 -16.37
C ALA A 79 -12.57 -6.28 -17.81
N SER A 80 -12.29 -5.09 -18.33
CA SER A 80 -12.59 -4.74 -19.73
C SER A 80 -11.88 -5.64 -20.72
N LEU A 81 -10.58 -5.92 -20.51
CA LEU A 81 -9.80 -6.83 -21.35
C LEU A 81 -10.39 -8.25 -21.33
N MET A 82 -10.80 -8.75 -20.15
CA MET A 82 -11.40 -10.08 -20.05
C MET A 82 -12.75 -10.16 -20.78
N ILE A 83 -13.59 -9.12 -20.67
CA ILE A 83 -14.86 -9.05 -21.41
C ILE A 83 -14.61 -9.06 -22.90
N GLU A 84 -13.66 -8.26 -23.39
CA GLU A 84 -13.29 -8.20 -24.80
C GLU A 84 -12.86 -9.58 -25.33
N VAL A 85 -11.92 -10.23 -24.64
CA VAL A 85 -11.39 -11.56 -25.03
C VAL A 85 -12.46 -12.66 -25.01
N LEU A 86 -13.42 -12.60 -24.08
CA LEU A 86 -14.46 -13.63 -23.91
C LEU A 86 -15.73 -13.38 -24.75
N SER A 87 -15.84 -12.20 -25.38
CA SER A 87 -17.00 -11.85 -26.22
C SER A 87 -16.80 -12.21 -27.70
N GLU A 88 -15.66 -12.81 -28.03
CA GLU A 88 -15.33 -13.46 -29.31
C GLU A 88 -15.29 -14.99 -29.16
#